data_AF-A0A1F5XH14-F1
#
_entry.id   AF-A0A1F5XH14-F1
#
_cell.length_a   1.000
_cell.length_b   1.000
_cell.length_c   1.000
_cell.angle_alpha   90.00
_cell.angle_beta   90.00
_cell.angle_gamma   90.00
#
_symmetry.space_group_name_H-M   'P 1'
#
loop_
_entity.id
_entity.type
_entity.pdbx_description
1 polymer ?
#
loop_
_entity_poly.entity_id
_entity_poly.type
_entity_poly.pdbx_seq_one_letter_code
_entity_poly.pdbx_strand_id
1 'polypeptide(L)'
;MKMHSDADNALIERVVEKYNNNGKILWAKVAEEIGAALDRKITPGAVKIWHYRVVARDGVKQSQRAGDKTWERTQRWIENLLASNYRIRAKLYSKKGKRRASAKTELLKKKVKELREEIAKLKTELKSHRPILRWWVRTRKALKSAGKALIE
;
A
#
# COMPACT_ATOMS: atom_id res chain seq x y z
N MET A 1 4.98 -17.36 -6.22
CA MET A 1 3.51 -17.50 -6.20
C MET A 1 3.26 -18.84 -5.54
N LYS A 2 2.66 -18.89 -4.34
CA LYS A 2 2.43 -20.18 -3.66
C LYS A 2 1.49 -21.01 -4.54
N MET A 3 1.86 -22.25 -4.84
CA MET A 3 0.96 -23.18 -5.48
C MET A 3 -0.18 -23.50 -4.49
N HIS A 4 -1.41 -23.53 -4.99
CA HIS A 4 -2.55 -24.00 -4.23
C HIS A 4 -2.41 -25.49 -3.98
N SER A 5 -2.80 -25.94 -2.79
CA SER A 5 -2.78 -27.35 -2.44
C SER A 5 -3.72 -28.14 -3.37
N ASP A 6 -3.55 -29.46 -3.50
CA ASP A 6 -4.49 -30.25 -4.29
C ASP A 6 -5.91 -30.21 -3.69
N ALA A 7 -6.04 -30.03 -2.38
CA ALA A 7 -7.32 -29.81 -1.71
C ALA A 7 -7.95 -28.45 -2.10
N ASP A 8 -7.16 -27.38 -2.19
CA ASP A 8 -7.61 -26.09 -2.68
C ASP A 8 -8.08 -26.22 -4.15
N ASN A 9 -7.36 -26.98 -4.98
CA ASN A 9 -7.69 -27.17 -6.39
C ASN A 9 -9.03 -27.92 -6.56
N ALA A 10 -9.26 -28.96 -5.75
CA ALA A 10 -10.56 -29.65 -5.73
C ALA A 10 -11.70 -28.73 -5.26
N LEU A 11 -11.43 -27.84 -4.30
CA LEU A 11 -12.41 -26.86 -3.83
C LEU A 11 -12.84 -25.91 -4.95
N ILE A 12 -11.90 -25.36 -5.74
CA ILE A 12 -12.27 -24.44 -6.83
C ILE A 12 -13.08 -25.15 -7.92
N GLU A 13 -12.77 -26.39 -8.27
CA GLU A 13 -13.54 -27.17 -9.25
C GLU A 13 -14.98 -27.36 -8.79
N ARG A 14 -15.17 -27.83 -7.55
CA ARG A 14 -16.50 -28.04 -6.95
C ARG A 14 -17.34 -26.76 -6.94
N VAL A 15 -16.73 -25.64 -6.54
CA VAL A 15 -17.45 -24.35 -6.44
C VAL A 15 -17.73 -23.77 -7.82
N VAL A 16 -16.82 -23.94 -8.79
CA VAL A 16 -17.06 -23.52 -10.18
C VAL A 16 -18.22 -24.30 -10.78
N GLU A 17 -18.28 -25.61 -10.58
CA GLU A 17 -19.36 -26.47 -11.07
C GLU A 17 -20.72 -26.06 -10.47
N LYS A 18 -20.77 -25.83 -9.15
CA LYS A 18 -21.96 -25.35 -8.44
C LYS A 18 -22.53 -24.05 -9.01
N TYR A 19 -21.68 -23.16 -9.50
CA TYR A 19 -22.09 -21.87 -10.08
C TYR A 19 -21.96 -21.80 -11.61
N ASN A 20 -21.85 -22.95 -12.26
CA ASN A 20 -21.90 -23.06 -13.70
C ASN A 20 -23.35 -23.23 -14.14
N ASN A 21 -23.92 -22.21 -14.79
CA ASN A 21 -25.25 -22.29 -15.36
C ASN A 21 -25.15 -22.33 -16.88
N ASN A 22 -25.31 -23.52 -17.47
CA ASN A 22 -25.22 -23.77 -18.93
C ASN A 22 -23.98 -23.16 -19.58
N GLY A 23 -22.80 -23.36 -18.98
CA GLY A 23 -21.52 -22.84 -19.48
C GLY A 23 -21.19 -21.42 -19.04
N LYS A 24 -22.12 -20.72 -18.37
CA LYS A 24 -21.90 -19.39 -17.81
C LYS A 24 -21.60 -19.48 -16.32
N ILE A 25 -20.32 -19.30 -15.98
CA ILE A 25 -19.84 -19.34 -14.60
C ILE A 25 -20.03 -17.96 -13.93
N LEU A 26 -20.73 -17.94 -12.80
CA LEU A 26 -20.91 -16.74 -11.97
C LEU A 26 -19.70 -16.48 -11.07
N TRP A 27 -18.62 -15.97 -11.66
CA TRP A 27 -17.32 -15.77 -10.98
C TRP A 27 -17.35 -14.93 -9.70
N ALA A 28 -18.33 -14.02 -9.54
CA ALA A 28 -18.51 -13.26 -8.32
C ALA A 28 -18.84 -14.17 -7.13
N LYS A 29 -19.84 -15.05 -7.29
CA LYS A 29 -20.25 -16.01 -6.26
C LYS A 29 -19.17 -17.05 -5.97
N VAL A 30 -18.48 -17.52 -7.02
CA VAL A 30 -17.33 -18.42 -6.88
C VAL A 30 -16.24 -17.78 -6.01
N ALA A 31 -15.93 -16.50 -6.23
CA ALA A 31 -14.91 -15.80 -5.46
C ALA A 31 -15.30 -15.56 -4.00
N GLU A 32 -16.58 -15.31 -3.72
CA GLU A 32 -17.10 -15.18 -2.37
C GLU A 32 -17.01 -16.50 -1.60
N GLU A 33 -17.49 -17.62 -2.17
CA GLU A 33 -17.49 -18.91 -1.49
C GLU A 33 -16.07 -19.44 -1.26
N ILE A 34 -15.16 -19.30 -2.24
CA ILE A 34 -13.75 -19.65 -2.06
C ILE A 34 -13.07 -18.71 -1.07
N GLY A 35 -13.39 -17.42 -1.11
CA GLY A 35 -12.84 -16.45 -0.17
C GLY A 35 -13.21 -16.75 1.27
N ALA A 36 -14.47 -17.15 1.51
CA ALA A 36 -14.94 -17.59 2.81
C ALA A 36 -14.27 -18.90 3.27
N ALA A 37 -14.15 -19.89 2.37
CA ALA A 37 -13.52 -21.17 2.69
C ALA A 37 -12.03 -21.07 3.04
N LEU A 38 -11.34 -20.07 2.47
CA LEU A 38 -9.90 -19.84 2.67
C LEU A 38 -9.59 -18.66 3.60
N ASP A 39 -10.61 -18.13 4.28
CA ASP A 39 -10.55 -16.96 5.15
C ASP A 39 -9.73 -15.78 4.58
N ARG A 40 -9.98 -15.45 3.31
CA ARG A 40 -9.25 -14.39 2.60
C ARG A 40 -10.08 -13.73 1.52
N LYS A 41 -9.84 -12.43 1.31
CA LYS A 41 -10.48 -11.69 0.22
C LYS A 41 -9.86 -12.07 -1.12
N ILE A 42 -10.64 -12.72 -1.99
CA ILE A 42 -10.20 -13.11 -3.34
C ILE A 42 -11.06 -12.39 -4.38
N THR A 43 -10.42 -11.92 -5.45
CA THR A 43 -11.14 -11.29 -6.56
C THR A 43 -11.63 -12.33 -7.58
N PRO A 44 -12.77 -12.10 -8.28
CA PRO A 44 -13.25 -12.96 -9.35
C PRO A 44 -12.21 -13.26 -10.44
N GLY A 45 -11.40 -12.26 -10.81
CA GLY A 45 -10.32 -12.45 -11.79
C GLY A 45 -9.21 -13.38 -11.31
N ALA A 46 -8.88 -13.35 -10.02
CA ALA A 46 -7.87 -14.24 -9.43
C ALA A 46 -8.36 -15.69 -9.41
N VAL A 47 -9.63 -15.90 -9.06
CA VAL A 47 -10.28 -17.23 -9.10
C VAL A 47 -10.37 -17.76 -10.53
N LYS A 48 -10.77 -16.93 -11.49
CA LYS A 48 -10.84 -17.32 -12.90
C LYS A 48 -9.49 -17.82 -13.44
N ILE A 49 -8.43 -17.08 -13.14
CA ILE A 49 -7.06 -17.47 -13.48
C ILE A 49 -6.67 -18.78 -12.80
N TRP A 50 -7.01 -18.94 -11.53
CA TRP A 50 -6.71 -20.16 -10.79
C TRP A 50 -7.41 -21.37 -11.42
N HIS A 51 -8.71 -21.28 -11.72
CA HIS A 51 -9.46 -22.33 -12.39
C HIS A 51 -8.81 -22.72 -13.72
N TYR A 52 -8.44 -21.76 -14.57
CA TYR A 52 -7.77 -22.08 -15.84
C TYR A 52 -6.42 -22.76 -15.69
N ARG A 53 -5.68 -22.50 -14.59
CA ARG A 53 -4.45 -23.23 -14.30
C ARG A 53 -4.71 -24.68 -13.90
N VAL A 54 -5.78 -24.93 -13.14
CA VAL A 54 -6.19 -26.29 -12.77
C VAL A 54 -6.58 -27.06 -14.02
N VAL A 55 -7.48 -26.50 -14.84
CA VAL A 55 -7.90 -27.11 -16.12
C VAL A 55 -6.72 -27.40 -17.04
N ALA A 56 -5.78 -26.45 -17.19
CA ALA A 56 -4.59 -26.67 -18.01
C ALA A 56 -3.67 -27.76 -17.44
N ARG A 57 -3.50 -27.83 -16.11
CA ARG A 57 -2.71 -28.87 -15.44
C ARG A 57 -3.33 -30.25 -15.66
N ASP A 58 -4.64 -30.38 -15.53
CA ASP A 58 -5.31 -31.67 -15.71
C ASP A 58 -5.35 -32.08 -17.20
N GLY A 59 -5.51 -31.11 -18.10
CA GLY A 59 -5.30 -31.32 -19.53
C GLY A 59 -3.90 -31.86 -19.86
N VAL A 60 -2.84 -31.31 -19.25
CA VAL A 60 -1.47 -31.83 -19.41
C VAL A 60 -1.35 -33.27 -18.88
N LYS A 61 -1.90 -33.59 -17.71
CA LYS A 61 -1.86 -34.96 -17.17
C LYS A 61 -2.58 -35.95 -18.09
N GLN A 62 -3.70 -35.56 -18.68
CA GLN A 62 -4.45 -36.39 -19.63
C GLN A 62 -3.70 -36.53 -20.95
N SER A 63 -3.12 -35.44 -21.47
CA SER A 63 -2.44 -35.43 -22.77
C SER A 63 -1.08 -36.12 -22.74
N GLN A 64 -0.38 -36.15 -21.60
CA GLN A 64 0.83 -36.94 -21.40
C GLN A 64 0.60 -38.43 -21.67
N ARG A 65 -0.60 -38.94 -21.38
CA ARG A 65 -0.98 -40.33 -21.69
C ARG A 65 -1.24 -40.55 -23.19
N ALA A 66 -1.58 -39.48 -23.91
CA ALA A 66 -1.93 -39.50 -25.34
C ALA A 66 -0.81 -38.99 -26.27
N GLY A 67 0.30 -38.47 -25.73
CA GLY A 67 1.41 -37.88 -26.50
C GLY A 67 1.16 -36.47 -27.05
N ASP A 68 0.07 -35.81 -26.69
CA ASP A 68 -0.28 -34.46 -27.17
C ASP A 68 0.34 -33.34 -26.29
N LYS A 69 1.03 -32.39 -26.94
CA LYS A 69 1.72 -31.25 -26.30
C LYS A 69 0.90 -29.96 -26.29
N THR A 70 -0.32 -29.97 -26.81
CA THR A 70 -1.19 -28.78 -26.89
C THR A 70 -1.45 -28.18 -25.52
N TRP A 71 -1.74 -29.02 -24.53
CA TRP A 71 -1.98 -28.59 -23.16
C TRP A 71 -0.74 -28.02 -22.46
N GLU A 72 0.45 -28.55 -22.76
CA GLU A 72 1.71 -28.01 -22.23
C GLU A 72 1.97 -26.58 -22.72
N ARG A 73 1.66 -26.33 -24.00
CA ARG A 73 1.76 -24.98 -24.58
C ARG A 73 0.76 -24.03 -23.92
N THR A 74 -0.47 -24.48 -23.69
CA THR A 74 -1.50 -23.70 -23.01
C THR A 74 -1.10 -23.36 -21.57
N GLN A 75 -0.62 -24.34 -20.80
CA GLN A 75 -0.14 -24.11 -19.44
C GLN A 75 0.99 -23.07 -19.42
N ARG A 76 1.98 -23.22 -20.31
CA ARG A 76 3.11 -22.29 -20.42
C ARG A 76 2.66 -20.87 -20.80
N TRP A 77 1.67 -20.74 -21.68
CA TRP A 77 1.11 -19.44 -22.04
C TRP A 77 0.43 -18.75 -20.85
N ILE A 78 -0.38 -19.49 -20.07
CA ILE A 78 -1.02 -18.96 -18.85
C ILE A 78 0.04 -18.51 -17.84
N GLU A 79 1.09 -19.30 -17.63
CA GLU A 79 2.19 -18.96 -16.71
C GLU A 79 2.95 -17.70 -17.16
N ASN A 80 3.23 -17.57 -18.45
CA ASN A 80 3.87 -16.38 -19.03
C ASN A 80 3.02 -15.12 -18.87
N LEU A 81 1.71 -15.21 -19.09
CA LEU A 81 0.79 -14.10 -18.86
C LEU A 81 0.80 -13.64 -17.40
N LEU A 82 0.82 -14.58 -16.46
CA LEU A 82 0.84 -14.27 -15.03
C LEU A 82 2.16 -13.63 -14.61
N ALA A 83 3.28 -14.16 -15.10
CA ALA A 83 4.60 -13.57 -14.86
C ALA A 83 4.68 -12.15 -15.42
N SER A 84 4.16 -11.91 -16.63
CA SER A 84 4.09 -10.58 -17.24
C SER A 84 3.24 -9.61 -16.43
N ASN A 85 2.01 -10.01 -16.08
CA ASN A 85 1.11 -9.20 -15.25
C ASN A 85 1.71 -8.86 -13.89
N TYR A 86 2.42 -9.81 -13.25
CA TYR A 86 3.13 -9.56 -12.01
C TYR A 86 4.23 -8.51 -12.17
N ARG A 87 5.05 -8.62 -13.22
CA ARG A 87 6.11 -7.64 -13.54
C ARG A 87 5.53 -6.23 -13.78
N ILE A 88 4.41 -6.14 -14.51
CA ILE A 88 3.73 -4.87 -14.78
C ILE A 88 3.21 -4.26 -13.47
N ARG A 89 2.54 -5.05 -12.63
CA ARG A 89 2.06 -4.58 -11.32
C ARG A 89 3.20 -4.13 -10.42
N ALA A 90 4.28 -4.89 -10.33
CA ALA A 90 5.46 -4.54 -9.54
C ALA A 90 6.05 -3.18 -9.99
N LYS A 91 6.18 -2.95 -11.31
CA LYS A 91 6.60 -1.65 -11.86
C LYS A 91 5.63 -0.52 -11.49
N LEU A 92 4.32 -0.75 -11.56
CA LEU A 92 3.31 0.24 -11.19
C LEU A 92 3.34 0.60 -9.69
N TYR A 93 3.48 -0.40 -8.81
CA TYR A 93 3.60 -0.16 -7.37
C TYR A 93 4.85 0.63 -7.03
N SER A 94 6.01 0.29 -7.64
CA SER A 94 7.25 1.04 -7.48
C SER A 94 7.08 2.51 -7.93
N LYS A 95 6.47 2.75 -9.09
CA LYS A 95 6.18 4.12 -9.58
C LYS A 95 5.25 4.89 -8.65
N LYS A 96 4.17 4.26 -8.15
CA LYS A 96 3.25 4.90 -7.18
C LYS A 96 3.96 5.23 -5.85
N GLY A 97 4.82 4.34 -5.36
CA GLY A 97 5.63 4.57 -4.16
C GLY A 97 6.55 5.78 -4.32
N LYS A 98 7.30 5.86 -5.43
CA LYS A 98 8.16 7.01 -5.75
C LYS A 98 7.39 8.33 -5.81
N ARG A 99 6.20 8.34 -6.45
CA ARG A 99 5.35 9.55 -6.52
C ARG A 99 4.85 10.00 -5.15
N ARG A 100 4.41 9.07 -4.28
CA ARG A 100 3.97 9.40 -2.91
C ARG A 100 5.11 9.94 -2.06
N ALA A 101 6.30 9.34 -2.16
CA ALA A 101 7.50 9.84 -1.48
C ALA A 101 7.84 11.26 -1.94
N SER A 102 7.79 11.53 -3.26
CA SER A 102 7.99 12.86 -3.82
C SER A 102 6.96 13.89 -3.34
N ALA A 103 5.68 13.51 -3.30
CA ALA A 103 4.63 14.41 -2.79
C ALA A 103 4.82 14.75 -1.31
N LYS A 104 5.22 13.76 -0.50
CA LYS A 104 5.52 13.97 0.93
C LYS A 104 6.75 14.86 1.13
N THR A 105 7.79 14.72 0.30
CA THR A 105 8.98 15.58 0.39
C THR A 105 8.68 17.01 -0.02
N GLU A 106 7.86 17.24 -1.04
CA GLU A 106 7.42 18.60 -1.41
C GLU A 106 6.59 19.27 -0.32
N LEU A 107 5.65 18.53 0.29
CA LEU A 107 4.85 19.04 1.39
C LEU A 107 5.71 19.38 2.62
N LEU A 108 6.73 18.55 2.92
CA LEU A 108 7.71 18.84 3.97
C LEU A 108 8.56 20.08 3.65
N LYS A 109 9.01 20.25 2.39
CA LYS A 109 9.75 21.45 1.98
C LYS A 109 8.91 22.72 2.18
N LYS A 110 7.62 22.67 1.86
CA LYS A 110 6.70 23.81 2.08
C LYS A 110 6.57 24.15 3.57
N LYS A 111 6.32 23.14 4.43
CA LYS A 111 6.25 23.34 5.89
C LYS A 111 7.55 23.90 6.48
N VAL A 112 8.71 23.43 6.02
CA VAL A 112 10.01 23.96 6.47
C VAL A 112 10.18 25.43 6.08
N LYS A 113 9.69 25.84 4.90
CA LYS A 113 9.72 27.24 4.47
C LYS A 113 8.82 28.12 5.36
N GLU A 114 7.59 27.69 5.60
CA GLU A 114 6.64 28.39 6.49
C GLU A 114 7.21 28.56 7.91
N LEU A 115 7.75 27.49 8.50
CA LEU A 115 8.39 27.55 9.82
C LEU A 115 9.60 28.48 9.86
N ARG A 116 10.40 28.55 8.77
CA ARG A 116 11.53 29.48 8.69
C ARG A 116 11.06 30.93 8.67
N GLU A 117 9.96 31.23 7.97
CA GLU A 117 9.35 32.55 7.93
C GLU A 117 8.77 32.94 9.29
N GLU A 118 8.10 32.02 9.98
CA GLU A 118 7.60 32.24 11.35
C GLU A 118 8.74 32.50 12.35
N ILE A 119 9.81 31.70 12.30
CA ILE A 119 11.00 31.92 13.15
C ILE A 119 11.62 33.29 12.86
N ALA A 120 11.65 33.73 11.60
CA ALA A 120 12.16 35.04 11.24
C ALA A 120 11.30 36.16 11.85
N LYS A 121 9.97 36.06 11.74
CA LYS A 121 9.01 37.00 12.35
C LYS A 121 9.17 37.06 13.87
N LEU A 122 9.19 35.91 14.54
CA LEU A 122 9.38 35.84 15.99
C LEU A 122 10.72 36.44 16.43
N LYS A 123 11.79 36.24 15.66
CA LYS A 123 13.09 36.90 15.93
C LYS A 123 13.01 38.41 15.80
N THR A 124 12.27 38.93 14.82
CA THR A 124 12.09 40.38 14.67
C THR A 124 11.25 40.98 15.80
N GLU A 125 10.19 40.30 16.22
CA GLU A 125 9.37 40.70 17.39
C GLU A 125 10.19 40.66 18.68
N LEU A 126 10.96 39.60 18.91
CA LEU A 126 11.84 39.51 20.07
C LEU A 126 12.87 40.65 20.10
N LYS A 127 13.44 41.00 18.93
CA LYS A 127 14.36 42.13 18.80
C LYS A 127 13.66 43.46 19.13
N SER A 128 12.43 43.67 18.67
CA SER A 128 11.69 44.91 18.95
C SER A 128 11.30 45.04 20.42
N HIS A 129 11.04 43.92 21.11
CA HIS A 129 10.66 43.91 22.53
C HIS A 129 11.88 43.93 23.48
N ARG A 130 13.08 43.62 22.98
CA ARG A 130 14.33 43.54 23.76
C ARG A 130 14.66 44.83 24.55
N PRO A 131 14.47 46.05 24.03
CA PRO A 131 14.73 47.28 24.77
C PRO A 131 13.81 47.44 25.98
N ILE A 132 12.52 47.15 25.82
CA ILE A 132 11.51 47.22 26.90
C ILE A 132 11.85 46.22 28.00
N LEU A 133 12.18 44.98 27.62
CA LEU A 133 12.61 43.95 28.58
C LEU A 133 13.89 44.36 29.32
N ARG A 134 14.89 44.94 28.63
CA ARG A 134 16.11 45.45 29.27
C ARG A 134 15.82 46.59 30.23
N TRP A 135 14.94 47.51 29.85
CA TRP A 135 14.51 48.61 30.70
C TRP A 135 13.84 48.07 31.96
N TRP A 136 12.88 47.16 31.84
CA TRP A 136 12.17 46.57 32.97
C TRP A 136 13.11 45.86 33.96
N VAL A 137 14.09 45.10 33.46
CA VAL A 137 15.10 44.44 34.32
C VAL A 137 15.97 45.47 35.07
N ARG A 138 16.37 46.56 34.41
CA ARG A 138 17.14 47.64 35.05
C ARG A 138 16.33 48.34 36.13
N THR A 139 15.09 48.72 35.82
CA THR A 139 14.18 49.39 36.77
C THR A 139 13.92 48.52 37.99
N ARG A 140 13.71 47.20 37.79
CA ARG A 140 13.50 46.26 38.90
C ARG A 140 14.74 46.11 39.79
N LYS A 141 15.95 46.11 39.22
CA LYS A 141 17.20 46.10 40.01
C LYS A 141 17.36 47.38 40.82
N ALA A 142 17.09 48.54 40.22
CA ALA A 142 17.15 49.84 40.88
C ALA A 142 16.15 49.95 42.05
N LEU A 143 14.91 49.48 41.85
CA LEU A 143 13.90 49.44 42.92
C LEU A 143 14.33 48.52 44.07
N LYS A 144 14.94 47.37 43.77
CA LYS A 144 15.41 46.43 44.80
C LYS A 144 16.60 46.98 45.61
N SER A 145 17.49 47.76 44.98
CA SER A 145 18.58 48.45 45.70
C SER A 145 18.07 49.62 46.53
N ALA A 146 17.12 50.41 46.01
CA ALA A 146 16.51 51.52 46.74
C ALA A 146 15.73 51.03 47.97
N GLY A 147 14.98 49.93 47.84
CA GLY A 147 14.27 49.31 48.97
C GLY A 147 15.20 48.74 50.04
N LYS A 148 16.43 48.31 49.69
CA LYS A 148 17.45 47.92 50.67
C LYS A 148 18.03 49.13 51.42
N ALA A 149 18.32 50.21 50.71
CA ALA A 149 18.87 51.44 51.30
C ALA A 149 17.88 52.21 52.20
N LEU A 150 16.58 51.90 52.13
CA LEU A 150 15.54 52.45 53.00
C LEU A 150 15.32 51.64 54.29
N ILE A 151 15.91 50.45 54.39
CA ILE A 151 15.79 49.54 55.55
C ILE A 151 17.05 49.57 56.42
N GLU A 152 18.18 50.04 55.88
CA GLU A 152 19.40 50.43 56.63
C GLU A 152 19.30 51.87 57.15
#